data_AF-A0A430S9J7-F1
#
_entry.id   AF-A0A430S9J7-F1
#
_cell.length_a   1.000
_cell.length_b   1.000
_cell.length_c   1.000
_cell.angle_alpha   90.00
_cell.angle_beta   90.00
_cell.angle_gamma   90.00
#
_symmetry.space_group_name_H-M   'P 1'
#
loop_
_entity.id
_entity.type
_entity.pdbx_description
1 polymer ?
#
loop_
_entity_poly.entity_id
_entity_poly.type
_entity_poly.pdbx_seq_one_letter_code
_entity_poly.pdbx_strand_id
1 'polypeptide(L)'
;MRIAYAGLRRREEFKALAEKLGFTPLLLPAQSTERVPVPEYRDRLRELSQGVDLFLATTGVGVRDLLEGGRALGLDLKAPLAQAHRLARGAKAARVLREEGLPPHATGDGTSPS
;
A
#
# COMPACT_ATOMS: atom_id res chain seq x y z
N MET A 1 -3.82 -26.85 22.03
CA MET A 1 -2.93 -25.66 22.07
C MET A 1 -3.75 -24.44 21.63
N ARG A 2 -3.60 -23.29 22.30
CA ARG A 2 -4.28 -22.03 21.95
C ARG A 2 -3.35 -21.17 21.09
N ILE A 3 -3.84 -20.62 19.98
CA ILE A 3 -3.02 -19.79 19.06
C ILE A 3 -3.70 -18.43 18.87
N ALA A 4 -2.96 -17.36 19.11
CA ALA A 4 -3.43 -16.00 18.87
C ALA A 4 -3.13 -15.51 17.45
N TYR A 5 -4.02 -14.70 16.89
CA TYR A 5 -3.87 -14.03 15.60
C TYR A 5 -4.02 -12.53 15.77
N ALA A 6 -2.92 -11.81 15.54
CA ALA A 6 -2.85 -10.35 15.65
C ALA A 6 -3.32 -9.62 14.38
N GLY A 7 -3.54 -10.35 13.28
CA GLY A 7 -3.92 -9.77 12.00
C GLY A 7 -5.38 -9.33 11.95
N LEU A 8 -5.63 -8.17 11.32
CA LEU A 8 -7.00 -7.69 11.06
C LEU A 8 -7.65 -8.38 9.85
N ARG A 9 -6.84 -8.72 8.83
CA ARG A 9 -7.31 -9.36 7.59
C ARG A 9 -7.29 -10.87 7.72
N ARG A 10 -8.14 -11.57 6.97
CA ARG A 10 -8.21 -13.04 6.89
C ARG A 10 -8.51 -13.78 8.22
N ARG A 11 -9.30 -13.16 9.09
CA ARG A 11 -9.62 -13.68 10.43
C ARG A 11 -10.39 -15.00 10.36
N GLU A 12 -11.37 -15.09 9.46
CA GLU A 12 -12.19 -16.29 9.28
C GLU A 12 -11.39 -17.42 8.64
N GLU A 13 -10.56 -17.14 7.64
CA GLU A 13 -9.69 -18.16 7.03
C GLU A 13 -8.65 -18.68 8.01
N PHE A 14 -8.09 -17.81 8.86
CA PHE A 14 -7.20 -18.23 9.93
C PHE A 14 -7.94 -19.15 10.92
N LYS A 15 -9.13 -18.75 11.38
CA LYS A 15 -9.94 -19.51 12.32
C LYS A 15 -10.24 -20.90 11.78
N ALA A 16 -10.76 -20.98 10.56
CA ALA A 16 -11.10 -22.25 9.91
C ALA A 16 -9.88 -23.18 9.76
N LEU A 17 -8.72 -22.64 9.38
CA LEU A 17 -7.50 -23.43 9.25
C LEU A 17 -6.99 -23.92 10.61
N ALA A 18 -7.03 -23.07 11.64
CA ALA A 18 -6.60 -23.42 12.98
C ALA A 18 -7.47 -24.53 13.59
N GLU A 19 -8.79 -24.42 13.46
CA GLU A 19 -9.74 -25.45 13.94
C GLU A 19 -9.53 -26.78 13.20
N LYS A 20 -9.32 -26.75 11.88
CA LYS A 20 -9.01 -27.95 11.08
C LYS A 20 -7.72 -28.66 11.55
N LEU A 21 -6.77 -27.91 12.08
CA LEU A 21 -5.50 -28.45 12.63
C LEU A 21 -5.61 -28.83 14.12
N GLY A 22 -6.80 -28.75 14.73
CA GLY A 22 -7.02 -29.10 16.14
C GLY A 22 -6.57 -28.03 17.14
N PHE A 23 -6.37 -26.78 16.68
CA PHE A 23 -6.03 -25.66 17.54
C PHE A 23 -7.27 -24.87 18.00
N THR A 24 -7.13 -24.14 19.10
CA THR A 24 -8.13 -23.18 19.56
C THR A 24 -7.69 -21.75 19.17
N PRO A 25 -8.30 -21.13 18.14
CA PRO A 25 -7.90 -19.80 17.68
C PRO A 25 -8.38 -18.68 18.62
N LEU A 26 -7.54 -17.66 18.81
CA LEU A 26 -7.85 -16.41 19.53
C LEU A 26 -7.64 -15.24 18.57
N LEU A 27 -8.70 -14.51 18.24
CA LEU A 27 -8.62 -13.34 17.34
C LEU A 27 -8.41 -12.08 18.18
N LEU A 28 -7.19 -11.53 18.14
CA LEU A 28 -6.77 -10.38 18.95
C LEU A 28 -6.11 -9.32 18.06
N PRO A 29 -6.87 -8.66 17.17
CA PRO A 29 -6.31 -7.75 16.18
C PRO A 29 -5.60 -6.57 16.85
N ALA A 30 -4.35 -6.31 16.46
CA ALA A 30 -3.52 -5.24 17.02
C ALA A 30 -3.58 -3.94 16.20
N GLN A 31 -4.44 -3.88 15.17
CA GLN A 31 -4.56 -2.74 14.26
C GLN A 31 -6.01 -2.51 13.82
N SER A 32 -6.34 -1.25 13.54
CA SER A 32 -7.47 -0.86 12.70
C SER A 32 -6.95 -0.30 11.37
N THR A 33 -7.81 -0.16 10.37
CA THR A 33 -7.46 0.50 9.10
C THR A 33 -8.67 1.25 8.58
N GLU A 34 -8.50 2.55 8.37
CA GLU A 34 -9.52 3.44 7.83
C GLU A 34 -8.99 4.09 6.56
N ARG A 35 -9.85 4.22 5.54
CA ARG A 35 -9.52 4.99 4.34
C ARG A 35 -9.73 6.46 4.64
N VAL A 36 -8.71 7.27 4.35
CA VAL A 36 -8.84 8.73 4.43
C VAL A 36 -9.67 9.22 3.24
N PRO A 37 -10.75 9.97 3.46
CA PRO A 37 -11.52 10.61 2.39
C PRO A 37 -10.66 11.53 1.51
N VAL A 38 -10.84 11.46 0.19
CA VAL A 38 -10.11 12.28 -0.80
C VAL A 38 -10.12 13.79 -0.47
N PRO A 39 -11.25 14.39 -0.01
CA PRO A 39 -11.26 15.82 0.33
C PRO A 39 -10.22 16.24 1.37
N GLU A 40 -9.82 15.35 2.28
CA GLU A 40 -8.89 15.66 3.37
C GLU A 40 -7.43 15.81 2.90
N TYR A 41 -7.07 15.25 1.74
CA TYR A 41 -5.72 15.34 1.18
C TYR A 41 -5.69 15.85 -0.27
N ARG A 42 -6.79 16.46 -0.74
CA ARG A 42 -6.93 16.97 -2.11
C ARG A 42 -5.83 17.96 -2.51
N ASP A 43 -5.41 18.82 -1.59
CA ASP A 43 -4.41 19.85 -1.88
C ASP A 43 -3.03 19.20 -2.10
N ARG A 44 -2.75 18.10 -1.39
CA ARG A 44 -1.54 17.28 -1.63
C ARG A 44 -1.56 16.58 -2.99
N LEU A 45 -2.73 16.14 -3.45
CA LEU A 45 -2.87 15.57 -4.79
C LEU A 45 -2.65 16.62 -5.88
N ARG A 46 -3.13 17.85 -5.67
CA ARG A 46 -2.90 18.98 -6.58
C ARG A 46 -1.43 19.39 -6.62
N GLU A 47 -0.77 19.43 -5.47
CA GLU A 47 0.69 19.66 -5.39
C GLU A 47 1.44 18.57 -6.16
N LEU A 48 1.12 17.30 -5.92
CA LEU A 48 1.74 16.18 -6.62
C LEU A 48 1.52 16.23 -8.14
N SER A 49 0.35 16.69 -8.59
CA SER A 49 0.05 16.82 -10.03
C SER A 49 0.89 17.91 -10.72
N GLN A 50 1.50 18.82 -9.97
CA GLN A 50 2.44 19.81 -10.53
C GLN A 50 3.84 19.24 -10.80
N GLY A 51 4.13 18.03 -10.29
CA GLY A 51 5.44 17.40 -10.42
C GLY A 51 6.20 17.32 -9.10
N VAL A 52 7.06 16.30 -9.01
CA VAL A 52 8.00 16.08 -7.91
C VAL A 52 9.28 15.46 -8.47
N ASP A 53 10.41 15.74 -7.83
CA ASP A 53 11.69 15.16 -8.26
C ASP A 53 11.81 13.69 -7.86
N LEU A 54 11.21 13.30 -6.72
CA LEU A 54 11.31 11.96 -6.14
C LEU A 54 9.96 11.49 -5.64
N PHE A 55 9.62 10.23 -5.93
CA PHE A 55 8.41 9.57 -5.44
C PHE A 55 8.75 8.27 -4.71
N LEU A 56 8.43 8.17 -3.42
CA LEU A 56 8.73 6.99 -2.60
C LEU A 56 7.44 6.25 -2.23
N ALA A 57 7.25 5.07 -2.80
CA ALA A 57 6.10 4.20 -2.53
C ALA A 57 6.40 3.18 -1.43
N THR A 58 5.63 3.20 -0.33
CA THR A 58 5.84 2.29 0.82
C THR A 58 4.97 1.04 0.80
N THR A 59 3.76 1.14 0.22
CA THR A 59 2.80 0.03 0.12
C THR A 59 2.10 0.02 -1.24
N GLY A 60 1.71 -1.16 -1.70
CA GLY A 60 0.93 -1.27 -2.94
C GLY A 60 -0.47 -0.66 -2.83
N VAL A 61 -1.13 -0.80 -1.67
CA VAL A 61 -2.46 -0.21 -1.45
C VAL A 61 -2.40 1.32 -1.49
N GLY A 62 -1.37 1.93 -0.87
CA GLY A 62 -1.20 3.38 -0.91
C GLY A 62 -0.97 3.93 -2.31
N VAL A 63 -0.24 3.22 -3.18
CA VAL A 63 -0.07 3.62 -4.59
C VAL A 63 -1.42 3.60 -5.33
N ARG A 64 -2.23 2.55 -5.15
CA ARG A 64 -3.55 2.46 -5.79
C ARG A 64 -4.47 3.58 -5.31
N ASP A 65 -4.55 3.78 -4.00
CA ASP A 65 -5.44 4.77 -3.38
C ASP A 65 -5.04 6.20 -3.75
N LEU A 66 -3.73 6.48 -3.87
CA LEU A 66 -3.21 7.77 -4.36
C LEU A 66 -3.64 8.04 -5.81
N LEU A 67 -3.44 7.07 -6.71
CA LEU A 67 -3.81 7.20 -8.11
C LEU A 67 -5.34 7.27 -8.30
N GLU A 68 -6.09 6.52 -7.49
CA GLU A 68 -7.56 6.60 -7.44
C GLU A 68 -8.03 7.98 -6.98
N GLY A 69 -7.42 8.54 -5.93
CA GLY A 69 -7.69 9.90 -5.46
C GLY A 69 -7.42 10.95 -6.54
N GLY A 70 -6.32 10.83 -7.27
CA GLY A 70 -6.02 11.70 -8.42
C GLY A 70 -7.11 11.64 -9.50
N ARG A 71 -7.51 10.42 -9.90
CA ARG A 71 -8.60 10.21 -10.87
C ARG A 71 -9.92 10.80 -10.38
N ALA A 72 -10.26 10.63 -9.11
CA ALA A 72 -11.49 11.17 -8.52
C ALA A 72 -11.52 12.71 -8.54
N LEU A 73 -10.37 13.37 -8.58
CA LEU A 73 -10.24 14.83 -8.69
C LEU A 73 -9.99 15.32 -10.14
N GLY A 74 -9.96 14.42 -11.12
CA GLY A 74 -9.63 14.77 -12.51
C GLY A 74 -8.17 15.20 -12.72
N LEU A 75 -7.26 14.79 -11.84
CA LEU A 75 -5.83 15.11 -11.92
C LEU A 75 -5.05 14.00 -12.62
N ASP A 76 -4.13 14.37 -13.51
CA ASP A 76 -3.13 13.45 -14.03
C ASP A 76 -1.93 13.38 -13.08
N LEU A 77 -1.83 12.26 -12.37
CA LEU A 77 -0.68 11.96 -11.53
C LEU A 77 0.36 11.09 -12.24
N LYS A 78 0.00 10.40 -13.33
CA LYS A 78 0.92 9.47 -14.00
C LYS A 78 1.99 10.22 -14.77
N ALA A 79 1.63 11.27 -15.51
CA ALA A 79 2.60 12.07 -16.25
C ALA A 79 3.71 12.66 -15.35
N PRO A 80 3.41 13.38 -14.25
CA PRO A 80 4.45 13.90 -13.36
C PRO A 80 5.25 12.78 -12.68
N LEU A 81 4.61 11.71 -12.22
CA LEU A 81 5.31 10.58 -11.59
C LEU A 81 6.21 9.81 -12.57
N ALA A 82 5.91 9.82 -13.87
CA ALA A 82 6.77 9.23 -14.89
C ALA A 82 8.10 9.99 -15.03
N GLN A 83 8.11 11.30 -14.75
CA GLN A 83 9.33 12.13 -14.75
C GLN A 83 10.09 12.05 -13.43
N ALA A 84 9.42 11.72 -12.32
CA ALA A 84 10.04 11.62 -11.00
C ALA A 84 10.99 10.43 -10.86
N HIS A 85 11.99 10.55 -9.98
CA HIS A 85 12.78 9.43 -9.50
C HIS A 85 11.93 8.55 -8.55
N ARG A 86 11.37 7.47 -9.08
CA ARG A 86 10.51 6.54 -8.34
C ARG A 86 11.29 5.50 -7.54
N LEU A 87 10.97 5.35 -6.27
CA LEU A 87 11.48 4.34 -5.36
C LEU A 87 10.33 3.52 -4.78
N ALA A 88 10.59 2.24 -4.50
CA ALA A 88 9.64 1.36 -3.81
C ALA A 88 10.29 0.72 -2.59
N ARG A 89 9.66 0.84 -1.41
CA ARG A 89 10.20 0.21 -0.19
C ARG A 89 10.23 -1.33 -0.27
N GLY A 90 9.35 -1.95 -1.06
CA GLY A 90 9.32 -3.41 -1.15
C GLY A 90 8.46 -3.94 -2.28
N ALA A 91 8.47 -5.27 -2.44
CA ALA A 91 7.90 -5.97 -3.58
C ALA A 91 6.43 -5.61 -3.87
N LYS A 92 5.62 -5.37 -2.82
CA LYS A 92 4.20 -5.00 -2.98
C LYS A 92 4.02 -3.64 -3.64
N ALA A 93 4.79 -2.63 -3.23
CA ALA A 93 4.75 -1.31 -3.84
C ALA A 93 5.33 -1.35 -5.26
N ALA A 94 6.47 -2.02 -5.43
CA ALA A 94 7.12 -2.16 -6.72
C ALA A 94 6.24 -2.87 -7.77
N ARG A 95 5.50 -3.91 -7.36
CA ARG A 95 4.55 -4.62 -8.22
C ARG A 95 3.45 -3.69 -8.73
N VAL A 96 2.77 -2.96 -7.84
CA VAL A 96 1.68 -2.06 -8.22
C VAL A 96 2.20 -0.96 -9.14
N LEU A 97 3.35 -0.38 -8.82
CA LEU A 97 4.00 0.62 -9.68
C LEU A 97 4.24 0.11 -11.10
N ARG A 98 4.73 -1.14 -11.26
CA ARG A 98 4.88 -1.77 -12.58
C ARG A 98 3.54 -1.98 -13.30
N GLU A 99 2.53 -2.48 -12.59
CA GLU A 99 1.18 -2.68 -13.15
C GLU A 99 0.55 -1.37 -13.63
N GLU A 100 0.88 -0.24 -13.00
CA GLU A 100 0.38 1.09 -13.35
C GLU A 100 1.21 1.79 -14.44
N GLY A 101 2.25 1.16 -14.97
CA GLY A 101 3.15 1.73 -15.98
C GLY A 101 4.21 2.69 -15.42
N LEU A 102 4.47 2.64 -14.11
CA LEU A 102 5.40 3.52 -13.39
C LEU A 102 6.50 2.72 -12.69
N PRO A 103 7.30 1.89 -13.39
CA PRO A 103 8.29 1.02 -12.74
C PRO A 103 9.26 1.82 -11.85
N PRO A 104 9.53 1.37 -10.61
CA PRO A 104 10.48 2.06 -9.73
C PRO A 104 11.91 1.88 -10.25
N HIS A 105 12.76 2.89 -10.04
CA HIS A 105 14.19 2.84 -10.36
C HIS A 105 14.97 1.96 -9.38
N ALA A 106 14.55 1.91 -8.11
CA ALA A 106 15.10 1.00 -7.12
C ALA A 106 14.02 0.47 -6.18
N THR A 107 14.26 -0.73 -5.66
CA THR A 107 13.42 -1.36 -4.64
C THR A 107 14.30 -1.80 -3.48
N GLY A 108 13.94 -1.42 -2.25
CA GLY A 108 14.68 -1.81 -1.06
C GLY A 108 14.03 -1.30 0.21
N ASP A 109 14.10 -2.08 1.28
CA ASP A 109 13.53 -1.72 2.59
C ASP A 109 14.58 -1.14 3.56
N GLY A 110 15.83 -1.03 3.12
CA GLY A 110 16.96 -0.56 3.93
C GLY A 110 17.40 -1.55 5.02
N THR A 111 16.78 -2.74 5.08
CA THR A 111 17.09 -3.79 6.06
C THR A 111 17.62 -5.07 5.43
N SER A 112 17.41 -5.24 4.12
CA SER A 112 17.96 -6.33 3.31
C SER A 112 19.22 -5.86 2.56
N PRO A 113 20.25 -6.71 2.40
CA PRO A 113 21.42 -6.38 1.58
C PRO A 113 21.00 -6.02 0.15
N SER A 114 21.52 -4.90 -0.35
CA SER A 114 21.34 -4.41 -1.72
C SER A 114 22.12 -5.22 -2.75
#